data_AF-A0AB37U9Y9-F1
#
_entry.id   AF-A0AB37U9Y9-F1
#
_cell.length_a   1.000
_cell.length_b   1.000
_cell.length_c   1.000
_cell.angle_alpha   90.00
_cell.angle_beta   90.00
_cell.angle_gamma   90.00
#
_symmetry.space_group_name_H-M   'P 1'
#
loop_
_entity.id
_entity.type
_entity.pdbx_description
1 polymer ?
#
loop_
_entity_poly.entity_id
_entity_poly.type
_entity_poly.pdbx_seq_one_letter_code
_entity_poly.pdbx_strand_id
1 'polypeptide(L)'
;MENKPLKISLRMATIMGVFLPLAETVRRSNQIVDLARFLSWFDDYILGAILLIAVYLVKKKINNSISFLIAAWGFVSGALFLSFLGQFEYYRTTTGDPGIFSTSFVAIAKGLILGYMLLGLYMAIRSNSYK
;
A
#
# COMPACT_ATOMS: atom_id res chain seq x y z
N MET A 1 -16.15 -24.98 -3.30
CA MET A 1 -16.56 -23.63 -3.76
C MET A 1 -15.32 -22.83 -4.09
N GLU A 2 -15.29 -22.11 -5.20
CA GLU A 2 -14.17 -21.24 -5.56
C GLU A 2 -13.99 -20.14 -4.49
N ASN A 3 -12.77 -19.97 -3.95
CA ASN A 3 -12.47 -18.93 -2.96
C ASN A 3 -12.46 -17.54 -3.63
N LYS A 4 -13.65 -17.01 -3.93
CA LYS A 4 -13.86 -15.69 -4.57
C LYS A 4 -13.17 -14.56 -3.79
N PRO A 5 -13.25 -14.48 -2.43
CA PRO A 5 -12.56 -13.44 -1.68
C PRO A 5 -11.04 -13.45 -1.89
N LEU A 6 -10.43 -14.64 -1.98
CA LEU A 6 -8.99 -14.75 -2.26
C LEU A 6 -8.65 -14.14 -3.63
N LYS A 7 -9.41 -14.47 -4.67
CA LYS A 7 -9.17 -13.93 -6.02
C LYS A 7 -9.27 -12.41 -6.06
N ILE A 8 -10.26 -11.84 -5.36
CA ILE A 8 -10.42 -10.39 -5.24
C ILE A 8 -9.21 -9.79 -4.53
N SER A 9 -8.84 -10.32 -3.35
CA SER A 9 -7.71 -9.81 -2.57
C SER A 9 -6.39 -9.89 -3.34
N LEU A 10 -6.14 -10.98 -4.08
CA LEU A 10 -4.95 -11.11 -4.93
C LEU A 10 -4.90 -10.07 -6.05
N ARG A 11 -6.03 -9.79 -6.69
CA ARG A 11 -6.11 -8.75 -7.73
C ARG A 11 -5.82 -7.38 -7.14
N MET A 12 -6.43 -7.07 -5.99
CA MET A 12 -6.20 -5.82 -5.27
C MET A 12 -4.73 -5.67 -4.85
N ALA A 13 -4.12 -6.74 -4.32
CA ALA A 13 -2.72 -6.73 -3.89
C ALA A 13 -1.76 -6.58 -5.07
N THR A 14 -2.08 -7.18 -6.22
CA THR A 14 -1.31 -6.99 -7.45
C THR A 14 -1.39 -5.55 -7.94
N ILE A 15 -2.59 -4.97 -7.97
CA ILE A 15 -2.80 -3.57 -8.37
C ILE A 15 -2.02 -2.64 -7.43
N MET A 16 -2.20 -2.77 -6.12
CA MET A 16 -1.52 -1.90 -5.16
C MET A 16 -0.01 -2.12 -5.10
N GLY A 17 0.43 -3.37 -5.27
CA GLY A 17 1.84 -3.73 -5.32
C GLY A 17 2.61 -3.00 -6.42
N VAL A 18 1.94 -2.70 -7.53
CA VAL A 18 2.49 -1.91 -8.65
C VAL A 18 2.17 -0.42 -8.49
N PHE A 19 0.97 -0.08 -8.03
CA PHE A 19 0.51 1.30 -7.96
C PHE A 19 1.28 2.14 -6.94
N LEU A 20 1.59 1.59 -5.75
CA LEU A 20 2.33 2.33 -4.70
C LEU A 20 3.67 2.90 -5.20
N PRO A 21 4.62 2.09 -5.71
CA PRO A 21 5.91 2.61 -6.17
C PRO A 21 5.74 3.61 -7.32
N LEU A 22 4.80 3.36 -8.25
CA LEU A 22 4.56 4.27 -9.36
C LEU A 22 3.99 5.62 -8.89
N ALA A 23 3.01 5.60 -7.99
CA ALA A 23 2.38 6.80 -7.46
C ALA A 23 3.40 7.67 -6.71
N GLU A 24 4.26 7.06 -5.89
CA GLU A 24 5.30 7.78 -5.17
C GLU A 24 6.36 8.35 -6.10
N THR A 25 6.75 7.61 -7.13
CA THR A 25 7.68 8.08 -8.18
C THR A 25 7.15 9.32 -8.90
N VAL A 26 5.87 9.32 -9.25
CA VAL A 26 5.24 10.48 -9.89
C VAL A 26 5.18 11.65 -8.92
N ARG A 27 4.76 11.42 -7.67
CA ARG A 27 4.61 12.45 -6.63
C ARG A 27 5.92 13.16 -6.31
N ARG A 28 7.03 12.43 -6.32
CA ARG A 28 8.38 12.93 -6.01
C ARG A 28 9.30 12.98 -7.22
N SER A 29 8.72 13.10 -8.41
CA SER A 29 9.47 13.17 -9.67
C SER A 29 10.52 14.28 -9.70
N ASN A 30 10.28 15.37 -8.98
CA ASN A 30 11.22 16.49 -8.78
C ASN A 30 12.44 16.16 -7.89
N GLN A 31 12.47 15.01 -7.20
CA GLN A 31 13.51 14.61 -6.24
C GLN A 31 14.24 13.32 -6.64
N ILE A 32 13.95 12.74 -7.81
CA ILE A 32 14.46 11.42 -8.23
C ILE A 32 15.99 11.35 -8.28
N VAL A 33 16.66 12.45 -8.64
CA VAL A 33 18.12 12.49 -8.82
C VAL A 33 18.87 12.70 -7.50
N ASP A 34 18.17 13.10 -6.43
CA ASP A 34 18.74 13.25 -5.09
C ASP A 34 18.69 11.91 -4.36
N LEU A 35 19.80 11.18 -4.39
CA LEU A 35 19.91 9.83 -3.81
C LEU A 35 19.62 9.80 -2.30
N ALA A 36 19.99 10.86 -1.56
CA ALA A 36 19.73 10.94 -0.13
C ALA A 36 18.23 11.10 0.15
N ARG A 37 17.54 11.91 -0.66
CA ARG A 37 16.08 12.01 -0.58
C ARG A 37 15.41 10.74 -1.08
N PHE A 38 15.89 10.10 -2.16
CA PHE A 38 15.32 8.87 -2.70
C PHE A 38 15.14 7.79 -1.62
N LEU A 39 16.18 7.55 -0.81
CA LEU A 39 16.10 6.59 0.29
C LEU A 39 15.08 6.96 1.37
N SER A 40 14.79 8.25 1.57
CA SER A 40 13.82 8.71 2.57
C SER A 40 12.36 8.44 2.20
N TRP A 41 12.07 8.14 0.94
CA TRP A 41 10.72 7.84 0.45
C TRP A 41 10.64 6.50 -0.31
N PHE A 42 11.64 5.64 -0.12
CA PHE A 42 11.67 4.31 -0.72
C PHE A 42 10.71 3.32 -0.02
N ASP A 43 10.04 3.74 1.05
CA ASP A 43 9.07 2.93 1.80
C ASP A 43 7.96 2.38 0.90
N ASP A 44 7.38 3.18 0.00
CA ASP A 44 6.31 2.73 -0.90
C ASP A 44 6.74 1.61 -1.87
N TYR A 45 8.03 1.53 -2.22
CA TYR A 45 8.58 0.42 -2.99
C TYR A 45 8.62 -0.87 -2.18
N ILE A 46 9.04 -0.78 -0.92
CA ILE A 46 9.08 -1.90 0.01
C ILE A 46 7.66 -2.41 0.25
N LEU A 47 6.70 -1.51 0.50
CA LEU A 47 5.28 -1.85 0.68
C LEU A 47 4.71 -2.54 -0.56
N GLY A 48 5.03 -2.03 -1.76
CA GLY A 48 4.64 -2.64 -3.02
C GLY A 48 5.21 -4.06 -3.19
N ALA A 49 6.51 -4.22 -2.91
CA ALA A 49 7.20 -5.51 -2.99
C ALA A 49 6.60 -6.55 -2.03
N ILE A 50 6.29 -6.15 -0.78
CA ILE A 50 5.66 -7.03 0.21
C ILE A 50 4.33 -7.60 -0.31
N LEU A 51 3.48 -6.76 -0.92
CA LEU A 51 2.22 -7.23 -1.52
C LEU A 51 2.45 -8.20 -2.68
N LEU A 52 3.39 -7.90 -3.58
CA LEU A 52 3.69 -8.75 -4.73
C LEU A 52 4.29 -10.10 -4.31
N ILE A 53 5.15 -10.11 -3.28
CA ILE A 53 5.70 -11.35 -2.70
C ILE A 53 4.57 -12.18 -2.10
N ALA A 54 3.65 -11.58 -1.34
CA ALA A 54 2.52 -12.31 -0.80
C ALA A 54 1.62 -12.92 -1.89
N VAL A 55 1.36 -12.17 -2.97
CA VAL A 55 0.66 -12.68 -4.17
C VAL A 55 1.40 -13.86 -4.78
N TYR A 56 2.72 -13.77 -4.91
CA TYR A 56 3.55 -14.84 -5.44
C TYR A 56 3.46 -16.11 -4.57
N LEU A 57 3.57 -15.97 -3.25
CA LEU A 57 3.47 -17.11 -2.31
C LEU A 57 2.12 -17.82 -2.41
N VAL A 58 1.03 -17.07 -2.55
CA VAL A 58 -0.32 -17.66 -2.74
C VAL A 58 -0.41 -18.38 -4.09
N LYS A 59 0.08 -17.78 -5.18
CA LYS A 59 0.08 -18.42 -6.51
C LYS A 59 0.91 -19.70 -6.55
N LYS A 60 2.02 -19.75 -5.80
CA LYS A 60 2.87 -20.94 -5.64
C LYS A 60 2.31 -21.97 -4.66
N LYS A 61 1.15 -21.71 -4.04
CA LYS A 61 0.50 -22.60 -3.07
C LYS A 61 1.43 -22.97 -1.90
N ILE A 62 2.28 -22.04 -1.48
CA ILE A 62 3.14 -22.23 -0.30
C ILE A 62 2.25 -22.36 0.94
N ASN A 63 2.67 -23.19 1.88
CA ASN A 63 2.00 -23.36 3.17
C ASN A 63 1.82 -22.00 3.86
N ASN A 64 0.64 -21.78 4.46
CA ASN A 64 0.28 -20.53 5.14
C ASN A 64 0.30 -19.27 4.27
N SER A 65 0.32 -19.39 2.95
CA SER A 65 0.39 -18.25 2.03
C SER A 65 -0.74 -17.21 2.21
N ILE A 66 -1.96 -17.65 2.55
CA ILE A 66 -3.07 -16.73 2.88
C ILE A 66 -2.77 -15.92 4.15
N SER A 67 -2.15 -16.54 5.16
CA SER A 67 -1.74 -15.83 6.38
C SER A 67 -0.68 -14.78 6.07
N PHE A 68 0.27 -15.08 5.18
CA PHE A 68 1.24 -14.08 4.72
C PHE A 68 0.59 -12.93 3.94
N LEU A 69 -0.45 -13.22 3.14
CA LEU A 69 -1.22 -12.17 2.47
C LEU A 69 -1.97 -11.27 3.47
N ILE A 70 -2.56 -11.83 4.53
CA ILE A 70 -3.18 -11.06 5.61
C ILE A 70 -2.13 -10.19 6.31
N ALA A 71 -0.97 -10.75 6.65
CA ALA A 71 0.11 -10.02 7.29
C ALA A 71 0.63 -8.87 6.40
N ALA A 72 0.81 -9.11 5.10
CA ALA A 72 1.21 -8.11 4.12
C ALA A 72 0.20 -6.95 4.06
N TRP A 73 -1.09 -7.26 3.96
CA TRP A 73 -2.13 -6.24 3.99
C TRP A 73 -2.18 -5.46 5.30
N GLY A 74 -2.03 -6.14 6.44
CA GLY A 74 -2.01 -5.49 7.76
C GLY A 74 -0.83 -4.53 7.90
N PHE A 75 0.36 -4.98 7.50
CA PHE A 75 1.58 -4.16 7.52
C PHE A 75 1.44 -2.91 6.64
N VAL A 76 1.03 -3.09 5.38
CA VAL A 76 0.92 -1.98 4.42
C VAL A 76 -0.20 -1.01 4.80
N SER A 77 -1.33 -1.50 5.31
CA SER A 77 -2.41 -0.63 5.80
C SER A 77 -1.98 0.17 7.03
N GLY A 78 -1.22 -0.45 7.94
CA GLY A 78 -0.66 0.24 9.12
C GLY A 78 0.33 1.33 8.74
N ALA A 79 1.25 1.04 7.81
CA ALA A 79 2.20 2.02 7.28
C ALA A 79 1.47 3.20 6.61
N LEU A 80 0.48 2.93 5.76
CA LEU A 80 -0.28 3.98 5.10
C LEU A 80 -1.14 4.78 6.07
N PHE A 81 -1.69 4.16 7.13
CA PHE A 81 -2.42 4.87 8.17
C PHE A 81 -1.54 5.92 8.86
N LEU A 82 -0.31 5.57 9.22
CA LEU A 82 0.66 6.53 9.79
C LEU A 82 1.00 7.64 8.77
N SER A 83 1.19 7.28 7.50
CA SER A 83 1.47 8.23 6.41
C SER A 83 0.30 9.19 6.14
N PHE A 84 -0.94 8.72 6.32
CA PHE A 84 -2.16 9.53 6.25
C PHE A 84 -2.26 10.48 7.43
N LEU A 85 -1.97 10.01 8.66
CA LEU A 85 -1.93 10.87 9.84
C LEU A 85 -0.89 12.00 9.71
N GLY A 86 0.26 11.71 9.10
CA GLY A 86 1.28 12.73 8.79
C GLY A 86 0.79 13.86 7.89
N GLN A 87 -0.29 13.68 7.12
CA GLN A 87 -0.88 14.78 6.33
C GLN A 87 -1.54 15.85 7.19
N PHE A 88 -2.14 15.47 8.32
CA PHE A 88 -2.71 16.43 9.27
C PHE A 88 -1.64 17.29 9.94
N GLU A 89 -0.43 16.74 10.11
CA GLU A 89 0.70 17.51 10.62
C GLU A 89 1.10 18.61 9.64
N TYR A 90 1.17 18.33 8.34
CA TYR A 90 1.44 19.35 7.31
C TYR A 90 0.40 20.49 7.33
N TYR A 91 -0.88 20.17 7.55
CA TYR A 91 -1.91 21.18 7.76
C TYR A 91 -1.70 21.98 9.02
N ARG A 92 -1.36 21.33 10.13
CA ARG A 92 -1.12 21.97 11.43
C ARG A 92 0.05 22.95 11.37
N THR A 93 1.11 22.62 10.64
CA THR A 93 2.33 23.42 10.55
C THR A 93 2.37 24.34 9.33
N THR A 94 1.29 24.39 8.53
CA THR A 94 1.20 25.16 7.27
C THR A 94 2.37 24.88 6.32
N THR A 95 2.95 23.68 6.41
CA THR A 95 4.08 23.26 5.57
C THR A 95 3.53 22.47 4.41
N GLY A 96 3.87 22.84 3.17
CA GLY A 96 3.40 22.12 1.98
C GLY A 96 3.96 20.71 1.90
N ASP A 97 3.22 19.78 1.28
CA ASP A 97 3.77 18.47 0.92
C ASP A 97 5.02 18.67 0.04
N PRO A 98 6.11 17.92 0.28
CA PRO A 98 7.37 18.11 -0.46
C PRO A 98 7.31 17.66 -1.94
N GLY A 99 6.20 17.05 -2.38
CA GLY A 99 5.98 16.63 -3.76
C GLY A 99 5.43 17.73 -4.67
N ILE A 100 5.03 17.32 -5.87
CA ILE A 100 4.49 18.23 -6.91
C ILE A 100 2.99 18.54 -6.75
N PHE A 101 2.30 17.85 -5.84
CA PHE A 101 0.85 17.98 -5.64
C PHE A 101 0.54 18.75 -4.35
N SER A 102 -0.66 19.33 -4.28
CA SER A 102 -1.12 20.02 -3.07
C SER A 102 -1.34 19.03 -1.91
N THR A 103 -1.08 19.47 -0.69
CA THR A 103 -1.30 18.68 0.53
C THR A 103 -2.73 18.12 0.60
N SER A 104 -3.73 18.91 0.18
CA SER A 104 -5.14 18.47 0.13
C SER A 104 -5.41 17.35 -0.85
N PHE A 105 -4.81 17.40 -2.03
CA PHE A 105 -4.94 16.32 -2.99
C PHE A 105 -4.30 15.03 -2.45
N VAL A 106 -3.10 15.13 -1.88
CA VAL A 106 -2.37 13.99 -1.31
C VAL A 106 -3.12 13.37 -0.14
N ALA A 107 -3.69 14.19 0.76
CA ALA A 107 -4.49 13.72 1.88
C ALA A 107 -5.71 12.91 1.42
N ILE A 108 -6.49 13.46 0.47
CA ILE A 108 -7.67 12.77 -0.08
C ILE A 108 -7.26 11.45 -0.75
N ALA A 109 -6.22 11.47 -1.58
CA ALA A 109 -5.72 10.29 -2.25
C ALA A 109 -5.30 9.19 -1.25
N LYS A 110 -4.51 9.54 -0.23
CA LYS A 110 -4.10 8.60 0.82
C LYS A 110 -5.29 8.03 1.58
N GLY A 111 -6.32 8.84 1.88
CA GLY A 111 -7.55 8.37 2.52
C GLY A 111 -8.29 7.33 1.68
N LEU A 112 -8.43 7.57 0.37
CA LEU A 112 -9.05 6.61 -0.56
C LEU A 112 -8.24 5.33 -0.69
N ILE A 113 -6.91 5.44 -0.82
CA ILE A 113 -6.02 4.28 -0.90
C ILE A 113 -6.09 3.47 0.39
N LEU A 114 -6.11 4.11 1.57
CA LEU A 114 -6.25 3.42 2.85
C LEU A 114 -7.56 2.62 2.90
N GLY A 115 -8.69 3.22 2.48
CA GLY A 115 -9.96 2.51 2.37
C GLY A 115 -9.86 1.27 1.46
N TYR A 116 -9.19 1.41 0.31
CA TYR A 116 -8.94 0.29 -0.59
C TYR A 116 -8.09 -0.81 0.05
N MET A 117 -7.03 -0.46 0.78
CA MET A 117 -6.17 -1.42 1.48
C MET A 117 -6.91 -2.18 2.58
N LEU A 118 -7.73 -1.48 3.37
CA LEU A 118 -8.56 -2.10 4.42
C LEU A 118 -9.59 -3.09 3.83
N LEU A 119 -10.16 -2.77 2.66
CA LEU A 119 -11.00 -3.72 1.92
C LEU A 119 -10.20 -4.94 1.44
N GLY A 120 -8.96 -4.72 0.95
CA GLY A 120 -8.06 -5.80 0.56
C GLY A 120 -7.71 -6.75 1.71
N LEU A 121 -7.42 -6.18 2.89
CA LEU A 121 -7.20 -6.90 4.15
C LEU A 121 -8.43 -7.70 4.56
N TYR A 122 -9.61 -7.06 4.56
CA TYR A 122 -10.87 -7.72 4.89
C TYR A 122 -11.14 -8.92 3.99
N MET A 123 -10.93 -8.78 2.68
CA MET A 123 -11.09 -9.88 1.73
C MET A 123 -10.07 -11.01 1.97
N ALA A 124 -8.83 -10.68 2.34
CA ALA A 124 -7.81 -11.67 2.70
C ALA A 124 -8.19 -12.46 3.96
N ILE A 125 -8.65 -11.77 5.02
CA ILE A 125 -9.11 -12.41 6.26
C ILE A 125 -10.29 -13.33 5.95
N ARG A 126 -11.29 -12.82 5.24
CA ARG A 126 -12.47 -13.60 4.85
C ARG A 126 -12.08 -14.85 4.06
N SER A 127 -11.08 -14.74 3.18
CA SER A 127 -10.61 -15.87 2.38
C SER A 127 -9.97 -17.01 3.20
N ASN A 128 -9.38 -16.69 4.36
CA ASN A 128 -8.77 -17.68 5.26
C ASN A 128 -9.81 -18.47 6.06
N SER A 129 -11.04 -17.94 6.21
CA SER A 129 -12.16 -18.62 6.85
C SER A 129 -12.82 -19.69 5.98
N TYR A 130 -12.46 -19.78 4.69
CA TYR A 130 -12.94 -20.82 3.76
C TYR A 130 -11.96 -22.02 3.64
N LYS A 131 -11.03 -22.16 4.60
CA LYS A 131 -10.14 -23.32 4.67
C LYS A 131 -10.92 -24.60 4.95
#